data_AF-X1H1P5-F1
#
_entry.id   AF-X1H1P5-F1
#
_cell.length_a   1.000
_cell.length_b   1.000
_cell.length_c   1.000
_cell.angle_alpha   90.00
_cell.angle_beta   90.00
_cell.angle_gamma   90.00
#
_symmetry.space_group_name_H-M   'P 1'
#
loop_
_entity.id
_entity.type
_entity.pdbx_description
1 polymer ?
#
loop_
_entity_poly.entity_id
_entity_poly.type
_entity_poly.pdbx_seq_one_letter_code
_entity_poly.pdbx_strand_id
1 'polypeptide(L)' 'AGVIKQLLAGANAVQLCSTLYLNGIKQIGIILKEVEAWMNKHNFKSIDEFRGNLSQTQSDRPELYERIQYIKALVGIE' A
#
# COMPACT_ATOMS: atom_id res chain seq x y z
N ALA A 1 -0.44 8.57 -1.13
CA ALA A 1 -0.07 7.15 -0.90
C ALA A 1 -1.24 6.15 -1.00
N GLY A 2 -2.27 6.37 -1.83
CA GLY A 2 -3.38 5.40 -1.98
C GLY A 2 -2.95 4.12 -2.73
N VAL A 3 -2.30 4.29 -3.87
CA VAL A 3 -1.83 3.18 -4.74
C VAL A 3 -0.87 2.24 -4.01
N ILE A 4 0.15 2.79 -3.34
CA ILE A 4 1.16 2.01 -2.60
C ILE A 4 0.51 1.12 -1.54
N LYS A 5 -0.45 1.66 -0.78
CA LYS A 5 -1.18 0.89 0.25
C LYS A 5 -1.97 -0.27 -0.35
N GLN A 6 -2.61 -0.06 -1.50
CA GLN A 6 -3.35 -1.12 -2.18
C GLN A 6 -2.41 -2.22 -2.71
N LEU A 7 -1.26 -1.85 -3.26
CA LEU A 7 -0.23 -2.82 -3.66
C LEU A 7 0.28 -3.62 -2.45
N LEU A 8 0.61 -2.96 -1.34
CA LEU A 8 1.03 -3.60 -0.10
C LEU A 8 -0.03 -4.56 0.47
N ALA A 9 -1.31 -4.23 0.32
CA ALA A 9 -2.42 -5.11 0.71
C ALA A 9 -2.58 -6.33 -0.21
N GLY A 10 -1.89 -6.37 -1.36
CA GLY A 10 -1.88 -7.51 -2.28
C GLY A 10 -2.51 -7.25 -3.65
N ALA A 11 -2.96 -6.03 -3.95
CA ALA A 11 -3.64 -5.74 -5.22
C ALA A 11 -2.70 -5.93 -6.43
N ASN A 12 -3.19 -6.59 -7.48
CA ASN A 12 -2.47 -6.72 -8.76
C ASN A 12 -2.57 -5.45 -9.61
N ALA A 13 -3.66 -4.69 -9.46
CA ALA A 13 -3.92 -3.45 -10.19
C ALA A 13 -4.71 -2.48 -9.31
N VAL A 14 -4.60 -1.18 -9.61
CA VAL A 14 -5.30 -0.10 -8.90
C VAL A 14 -6.05 0.77 -9.91
N GLN A 15 -7.36 0.94 -9.72
CA GLN A 15 -8.20 1.78 -10.56
C GLN A 15 -8.22 3.23 -10.04
N LEU A 16 -8.11 4.19 -10.96
CA LEU A 16 -8.13 5.62 -10.68
C LEU A 16 -9.34 6.26 -11.38
N CYS A 17 -10.21 6.95 -10.62
CA CYS A 17 -11.41 7.60 -11.16
C CYS A 17 -11.44 9.11 -10.87
N SER A 18 -11.88 9.49 -9.67
CA SER A 18 -12.09 10.90 -9.27
C SER A 18 -10.82 11.74 -9.40
N THR A 19 -9.65 11.18 -9.08
CA THR A 19 -8.36 11.88 -9.21
C THR A 19 -8.02 12.25 -10.65
N LEU A 20 -8.39 11.40 -11.63
CA LEU A 20 -8.17 11.69 -13.05
C LEU A 20 -9.17 12.73 -13.57
N TYR A 21 -10.40 12.68 -13.08
CA TYR A 21 -11.41 13.69 -13.42
C TYR A 21 -11.03 15.08 -12.90
N LEU A 22 -10.56 15.18 -11.65
CA LEU A 22 -10.24 16.46 -11.01
C LEU A 22 -8.89 17.05 -11.46
N ASN A 23 -7.87 16.21 -11.67
CA ASN A 23 -6.49 16.66 -11.92
C ASN A 23 -6.00 16.38 -13.36
N GLY A 24 -6.81 15.72 -14.17
CA GLY A 24 -6.47 15.31 -15.53
C GLY A 24 -5.47 14.14 -15.62
N ILE A 25 -5.15 13.74 -16.84
CA ILE A 25 -4.34 12.54 -17.15
C ILE A 25 -2.89 12.68 -16.66
N LYS A 26 -2.36 13.91 -16.55
CA LYS A 26 -1.00 14.17 -16.04
C LYS A 26 -0.80 13.63 -14.61
N GLN A 27 -1.88 13.49 -13.84
CA GLN A 27 -1.84 12.92 -12.50
C GLN A 27 -1.27 11.50 -12.46
N ILE A 28 -1.44 10.71 -13.54
CA ILE A 28 -0.87 9.36 -13.65
C ILE A 28 0.66 9.41 -13.52
N GLY A 29 1.32 10.34 -14.22
CA GLY A 29 2.77 10.47 -14.16
C GLY A 29 3.28 10.90 -12.79
N ILE A 30 2.51 11.71 -12.06
CA ILE A 30 2.83 12.10 -10.68
C ILE A 30 2.75 10.88 -9.76
N ILE A 31 1.67 10.11 -9.86
CA ILE A 31 1.47 8.88 -9.08
C ILE A 31 2.60 7.87 -9.34
N LEU A 32 2.99 7.67 -10.59
CA LEU A 32 4.08 6.75 -10.94
C LEU A 32 5.41 7.18 -10.30
N LYS A 33 5.76 8.47 -10.40
CA LYS A 33 6.97 9.00 -9.75
C LYS A 33 6.97 8.83 -8.24
N GLU A 34 5.82 9.04 -7.59
CA GLU A 34 5.69 8.81 -6.15
C GLU A 34 5.88 7.34 -5.77
N VAL A 35 5.33 6.42 -6.58
CA VAL A 35 5.52 4.97 -6.39
C VAL A 35 7.00 4.60 -6.54
N GLU A 36 7.66 5.04 -7.61
CA GLU A 36 9.09 4.80 -7.84
C GLU A 36 9.96 5.38 -6.72
N ALA A 37 9.70 6.62 -6.30
CA ALA A 37 10.43 7.24 -5.19
C ALA A 37 10.23 6.47 -3.88
N TRP A 38 9.04 5.99 -3.61
CA TRP A 38 8.75 5.17 -2.44
C TRP A 38 9.47 3.81 -2.50
N MET A 39 9.47 3.16 -3.66
CA MET A 39 10.20 1.91 -3.88
C MET A 39 11.70 2.08 -3.65
N ASN A 40 12.30 3.13 -4.25
CA ASN A 40 13.72 3.46 -4.07
C ASN A 40 14.05 3.73 -2.59
N LYS A 41 13.19 4.46 -1.87
CA LYS A 41 13.37 4.73 -0.44
C LYS A 41 13.39 3.45 0.41
N HIS A 42 12.66 2.41 0.01
CA HIS A 42 12.57 1.14 0.74
C HIS A 42 13.41 0.02 0.11
N ASN A 43 14.27 0.34 -0.88
CA ASN A 43 15.13 -0.59 -1.60
C ASN A 43 14.39 -1.72 -2.35
N PHE A 44 13.16 -1.48 -2.80
CA PHE A 44 12.45 -2.42 -3.67
C PHE A 44 12.79 -2.17 -5.14
N LYS A 45 13.14 -3.23 -5.87
CA LYS A 45 13.45 -3.19 -7.31
C LYS A 45 12.24 -3.50 -8.19
N SER A 46 11.25 -4.20 -7.64
CA SER A 46 10.01 -4.54 -8.36
C SER A 46 8.79 -4.47 -7.45
N ILE A 47 7.61 -4.36 -8.05
CA ILE A 47 6.34 -4.38 -7.29
C ILE A 47 6.12 -5.75 -6.63
N ASP A 48 6.57 -6.83 -7.26
CA ASP A 48 6.41 -8.19 -6.74
C ASP A 48 7.18 -8.44 -5.44
N GLU A 49 8.25 -7.67 -5.17
CA GLU A 49 9.01 -7.78 -3.92
C GLU A 49 8.26 -7.28 -2.68
N PHE A 50 7.23 -6.45 -2.85
CA PHE A 50 6.49 -5.89 -1.72
C PHE A 50 4.98 -6.06 -1.78
N ARG A 51 4.44 -6.46 -2.93
CA ARG A 51 3.00 -6.70 -3.08
C ARG A 51 2.56 -7.78 -2.10
N GLY A 52 1.58 -7.47 -1.26
CA GLY A 52 1.07 -8.41 -0.27
C GLY A 52 1.83 -8.45 1.05
N ASN A 53 2.93 -7.71 1.22
CA ASN A 53 3.69 -7.68 2.49
C ASN A 53 2.86 -7.20 3.69
N LEU A 54 1.78 -6.45 3.46
CA LEU A 54 0.82 -6.04 4.50
C LEU A 54 -0.54 -6.73 4.35
N SER A 55 -0.64 -7.79 3.55
CA SER A 55 -1.85 -8.59 3.42
C SER A 55 -2.01 -9.49 4.64
N GLN A 56 -3.10 -9.31 5.39
CA GLN A 56 -3.43 -10.19 6.50
C GLN A 56 -3.58 -11.65 6.03
N THR A 57 -4.17 -11.85 4.85
CA THR A 57 -4.46 -13.17 4.28
C THR A 57 -3.19 -13.88 3.79
N GLN A 58 -2.16 -13.14 3.38
CA GLN A 58 -0.86 -13.70 2.96
C GLN A 58 0.19 -13.68 4.07
N SER A 59 -0.18 -13.28 5.30
CA SER A 59 0.73 -13.31 6.44
C SER A 59 0.91 -14.74 6.93
N ASP A 60 2.16 -15.16 7.15
CA ASP A 60 2.50 -16.47 7.73
C ASP A 60 1.94 -16.66 9.15
N ARG A 61 1.60 -15.55 9.84
CA ARG A 61 1.09 -15.53 11.22
C ARG A 61 -0.05 -14.51 11.36
N PRO A 62 -1.26 -14.84 10.90
CA PRO A 62 -2.40 -13.93 10.95
C PRO A 62 -2.78 -13.54 12.39
N GLU A 63 -2.57 -14.41 13.39
CA GLU A 63 -2.85 -14.11 14.79
C GLU A 63 -2.00 -12.97 15.37
N LEU A 64 -0.77 -12.76 14.85
CA LEU A 64 0.08 -11.65 15.29
C LEU A 64 -0.50 -10.30 14.87
N TYR A 65 -1.08 -10.23 13.67
CA TYR A 65 -1.73 -9.03 13.18
C TYR A 65 -2.92 -8.68 14.07
N GLU A 66 -3.81 -9.64 14.34
CA GLU A 66 -4.97 -9.45 15.22
C GLU A 66 -4.57 -9.03 16.64
N ARG A 67 -3.52 -9.65 17.19
CA ARG A 67 -2.99 -9.31 18.51
C ARG A 67 -2.46 -7.88 18.57
N ILE A 68 -1.78 -7.41 17.53
CA ILE A 68 -1.30 -6.02 17.45
C ILE A 68 -2.49 -5.06 17.35
N GLN A 69 -3.53 -5.37 16.55
CA GLN A 69 -4.73 -4.54 16.47
C GLN A 69 -5.47 -4.47 17.81
N TYR A 70 -5.55 -5.58 18.54
CA TYR A 70 -6.11 -5.63 19.90
C TYR A 70 -5.32 -4.75 20.87
N ILE A 71 -3.98 -4.83 20.86
CA ILE A 71 -3.13 -3.98 21.71
C ILE A 71 -3.30 -2.50 21.35
N LYS A 72 -3.33 -2.15 20.05
CA LYS A 72 -3.57 -0.77 19.61
C LYS A 72 -4.91 -0.23 20.12
N ALA A 73 -5.98 -1.02 20.01
CA ALA A 73 -7.30 -0.66 20.48
C ALA A 73 -7.35 -0.45 22.01
N LEU A 74 -6.62 -1.27 22.77
CA LEU A 74 -6.54 -1.14 24.23
C LEU A 74 -5.71 0.06 24.71
N VAL A 75 -4.59 0.35 24.02
CA VAL A 75 -3.64 1.39 24.45
C VAL A 75 -3.99 2.76 23.83
N GLY A 76 -4.93 2.81 22.87
CA GLY A 76 -5.39 4.05 22.24
C GLY A 76 -4.36 4.67 21.29
N ILE A 77 -3.49 3.85 20.70
CA ILE A 77 -2.45 4.29 19.76
C ILE A 77 -2.91 3.92 18.34
N GLU A 78 -3.27 4.92 17.54
CA GLU A 78 -3.52 4.76 16.10
C GLU A 78 -2.22 4.70 15.29
#